data_AF-A0A521RBX3-F1
#
_entry.id   AF-A0A521RBX3-F1
#
_cell.length_a   1.000
_cell.length_b   1.000
_cell.length_c   1.000
_cell.angle_alpha   90.00
_cell.angle_beta   90.00
_cell.angle_gamma   90.00
#
_symmetry.space_group_name_H-M   'P 1'
#
loop_
_entity.id
_entity.type
_entity.pdbx_description
1 polymer ?
#
loop_
_entity_poly.entity_id
_entity_poly.type
_entity_poly.pdbx_seq_one_letter_code
_entity_poly.pdbx_strand_id
1 'polypeptide(L)' 'MNMQEIRQIAQNRGMKPGRTGKEELIRRIQIDEGNFACFGTAHTGECDQIYCLWREDCFALATKKNNCAA' A
#
# COMPACT_ATOMS: atom_id res chain seq x y z
N MET A 1 -6.29 2.62 6.57
CA MET A 1 -5.55 1.73 7.49
C MET A 1 -4.38 2.43 8.17
N ASN A 2 -4.21 2.24 9.48
CA ASN A 2 -3.13 2.84 10.26
C ASN A 2 -1.85 1.98 10.26
N MET A 3 -0.72 2.55 10.70
CA MET A 3 0.57 1.84 10.67
C MET A 3 0.67 0.62 11.59
N GLN A 4 -0.10 0.57 12.68
CA GLN A 4 -0.10 -0.58 13.60
C GLN A 4 -0.80 -1.77 12.96
N GLU A 5 -1.95 -1.55 12.32
CA GLU A 5 -2.70 -2.57 11.57
C GLU A 5 -1.85 -3.17 10.44
N ILE A 6 -1.16 -2.32 9.67
CA ILE A 6 -0.29 -2.74 8.57
C ILE A 6 0.85 -3.64 9.10
N ARG A 7 1.44 -3.25 10.23
CA ARG A 7 2.48 -4.07 10.89
C ARG A 7 1.93 -5.41 11.36
N GLN A 8 0.71 -5.45 11.88
CA GLN A 8 0.07 -6.68 12.30
C GLN A 8 -0.17 -7.61 11.11
N ILE A 9 -0.66 -7.09 9.98
CA ILE A 9 -0.85 -7.87 8.75
C ILE A 9 0.48 -8.45 8.27
N ALA A 10 1.54 -7.63 8.25
CA ALA A 10 2.88 -8.09 7.88
C ALA A 10 3.37 -9.22 8.81
N GLN A 11 3.23 -9.06 10.12
CA GLN A 11 3.64 -10.06 11.10
C GLN A 11 2.86 -11.37 10.99
N ASN A 12 1.55 -11.29 10.77
CA ASN A 12 0.69 -12.47 10.57
C ASN A 12 1.09 -13.29 9.34
N ARG A 13 1.81 -12.68 8.40
CA ARG A 13 2.37 -13.32 7.20
C ARG A 13 3.85 -13.69 7.34
N GLY A 14 4.40 -13.62 8.55
CA GLY A 14 5.80 -13.97 8.82
C GLY A 14 6.82 -12.90 8.41
N MET A 15 6.39 -11.70 8.01
CA MET A 15 7.28 -10.60 7.66
C MET A 15 7.73 -9.83 8.91
N LYS A 16 8.98 -9.34 8.88
CA LYS A 16 9.52 -8.42 9.89
C LYS A 16 9.39 -6.97 9.39
N PRO A 17 8.46 -6.15 9.94
CA PRO A 17 8.20 -4.79 9.44
C PRO A 17 9.30 -3.77 9.79
N GLY A 18 10.13 -4.00 10.80
CA GLY A 18 11.28 -3.15 11.13
C GLY A 18 10.96 -1.64 11.21
N ARG A 19 11.87 -0.81 10.69
CA ARG A 19 11.69 0.65 10.52
C ARG A 19 11.18 1.01 9.12
N THR A 20 10.43 0.11 8.47
CA THR A 20 9.90 0.33 7.12
C THR A 20 8.72 1.31 7.16
N GLY A 21 8.70 2.25 6.22
CA GLY A 21 7.61 3.21 6.05
C GLY A 21 6.33 2.54 5.51
N LYS A 22 5.20 3.26 5.60
CA LYS A 22 3.87 2.77 5.17
C LYS A 22 3.87 2.19 3.75
N GLU A 23 4.36 2.99 2.81
CA GLU A 23 4.36 2.67 1.38
C GLU A 23 5.15 1.40 1.09
N GLU A 24 6.39 1.34 1.56
CA GLU A 24 7.27 0.20 1.34
C GLU A 24 6.76 -1.07 2.03
N LEU A 25 6.19 -0.94 3.24
CA LEU A 25 5.65 -2.09 3.94
C LEU A 25 4.44 -2.68 3.22
N ILE A 26 3.51 -1.83 2.75
CA ILE A 26 2.36 -2.29 1.97
C ILE A 26 2.81 -2.95 0.66
N ARG A 27 3.79 -2.37 -0.04
CA ARG A 27 4.32 -2.98 -1.28
C ARG A 27 4.90 -4.36 -1.06
N ARG A 28 5.65 -4.55 0.03
CA ARG A 28 6.15 -5.89 0.40
C ARG A 28 5.01 -6.86 0.68
N ILE A 29 3.98 -6.38 1.36
CA ILE A 29 2.78 -7.19 1.63
C ILE A 29 2.06 -7.57 0.33
N GLN A 30 1.96 -6.67 -0.66
CA GLN A 30 1.37 -6.98 -1.96
C GLN A 30 2.18 -8.04 -2.72
N ILE A 31 3.52 -7.97 -2.70
CA ILE A 31 4.38 -9.00 -3.31
C ILE A 31 4.13 -10.36 -2.65
N ASP A 32 4.01 -10.38 -1.32
CA ASP A 32 3.69 -11.60 -0.56
C ASP A 32 2.30 -12.17 -0.89
N GLU A 33 1.33 -11.33 -1.31
CA GLU A 33 0.03 -11.78 -1.84
C GLU A 33 0.11 -12.36 -3.26
N GLY A 34 1.27 -12.30 -3.91
CA GLY A 34 1.42 -12.60 -5.34
C GLY A 34 0.96 -11.46 -6.25
N ASN A 35 0.72 -10.27 -5.69
CA ASN A 35 0.34 -9.07 -6.44
C ASN A 35 1.55 -8.21 -6.80
N PHE A 36 1.36 -7.29 -7.73
CA PHE A 36 2.34 -6.23 -7.98
C PHE A 36 2.44 -5.26 -6.81
N ALA A 37 3.63 -4.70 -6.57
CA ALA A 37 3.89 -3.64 -5.60
C ALA A 37 3.34 -2.26 -6.03
N CYS A 38 2.06 -2.21 -6.42
CA CYS A 38 1.40 -1.05 -7.04
C CYS A 38 0.85 -0.02 -6.03
N PHE A 39 1.11 -0.17 -4.73
CA PHE A 39 0.60 0.79 -3.75
C PHE A 39 1.10 2.22 -4.03
N GLY A 40 0.15 3.15 -4.14
CA GLY A 40 0.38 4.56 -4.42
C GLY A 40 0.69 4.90 -5.88
N THR A 41 0.47 3.98 -6.83
CA THR A 41 0.74 4.21 -8.27
C THR A 41 -0.52 4.48 -9.09
N ALA A 42 -1.71 4.46 -8.47
CA ALA A 42 -3.00 4.71 -9.14
C ALA A 42 -3.24 6.21 -9.43
N HIS A 43 -2.31 6.83 -10.16
CA HIS A 43 -2.27 8.27 -10.42
C HIS A 43 -3.46 8.77 -11.25
N THR A 44 -4.08 7.91 -12.06
CA THR A 44 -5.27 8.24 -12.85
C THR A 44 -6.56 8.24 -12.03
N GLY A 45 -6.50 7.86 -10.75
CA GLY A 45 -7.70 7.70 -9.91
C GLY A 45 -8.48 6.40 -10.18
N GLU A 46 -7.94 5.51 -11.02
CA GLU A 46 -8.59 4.26 -11.42
C GLU A 46 -7.75 3.04 -11.02
N CYS A 47 -8.44 1.96 -10.62
CA CYS A 47 -7.85 0.66 -10.33
C CYS A 47 -8.96 -0.40 -10.39
N ASP A 48 -8.73 -1.51 -11.07
CA ASP A 48 -9.69 -2.62 -11.26
C ASP A 48 -9.72 -3.61 -10.08
N GLN A 49 -8.71 -3.60 -9.22
CA GLN A 49 -8.64 -4.41 -8.00
C GLN A 49 -9.56 -3.85 -6.90
N ILE A 50 -10.87 -4.08 -7.03
CA ILE A 50 -11.89 -3.56 -6.11
C ILE A 50 -11.81 -4.14 -4.69
N TYR A 51 -11.27 -5.35 -4.56
CA TYR A 51 -11.08 -6.04 -3.27
C TYR A 51 -9.70 -5.82 -2.66
N CYS A 52 -8.89 -4.93 -3.22
CA CYS A 52 -7.60 -4.58 -2.66
C CYS A 52 -7.80 -3.93 -1.28
N LEU A 53 -7.30 -4.59 -0.23
CA LEU A 53 -7.37 -4.10 1.15
C LEU A 53 -6.77 -2.69 1.31
N TRP A 54 -5.81 -2.35 0.46
CA TRP A 54 -5.06 -1.10 0.48
C TRP A 54 -5.68 0.02 -0.36
N ARG A 55 -6.81 -0.24 -1.05
CA ARG A 55 -7.36 0.61 -2.11
C ARG A 55 -7.57 2.06 -1.69
N GLU A 56 -8.21 2.30 -0.55
CA GLU A 56 -8.48 3.66 -0.05
C GLU A 56 -7.19 4.44 0.23
N ASP A 57 -6.26 3.83 0.98
CA ASP A 57 -4.96 4.42 1.27
C ASP A 57 -4.10 4.60 0.00
N CYS A 58 -4.26 3.70 -0.97
CA CYS A 58 -3.56 3.74 -2.25
C CYS A 58 -3.96 4.99 -3.03
N PHE A 59 -5.26 5.25 -3.17
CA PHE A 59 -5.76 6.45 -3.83
C PHE A 59 -5.40 7.72 -3.07
N ALA A 60 -5.53 7.73 -1.73
CA ALA A 60 -5.14 8.88 -0.92
C ALA A 60 -3.66 9.25 -1.12
N LEU A 61 -2.76 8.26 -1.18
CA LEU A 61 -1.35 8.47 -1.46
C LEU A 61 -1.10 8.91 -2.91
N ALA A 62 -1.74 8.27 -3.88
CA ALA A 62 -1.59 8.59 -5.30
C ALA A 62 -2.01 10.04 -5.59
N THR A 63 -3.16 10.48 -5.06
CA THR A 63 -3.64 11.86 -5.16
C THR A 63 -2.67 12.84 -4.52
N LYS A 64 -2.14 12.53 -3.33
CA LYS A 64 -1.13 13.38 -2.67
C LYS A 64 0.13 13.53 -3.51
N LYS A 65 0.58 12.46 -4.17
CA LYS A 65 1.75 12.49 -5.05
C LYS A 65 1.50 13.31 -6.32
N ASN A 66 0.30 13.21 -6.90
CA ASN A 66 -0.09 14.02 -8.06
C ASN A 66 -0.04 15.52 -7.73
N ASN A 67 -0.59 15.91 -6.58
CA ASN A 67 -0.65 17.32 -6.16
C ASN A 67 0.70 17.91 -5.77
N CYS A 68 1.72 17.08 -5.51
CA CYS A 68 3.07 17.54 -5.20
C CYS A 68 3.96 17.62 -6.46
N ALA A 69 3.51 17.04 -7.58
CA ALA A 69 4.18 17.07 -8.87
C ALA A 69 3.62 18.15 -9.81
N ALA A 70 2.55 18.85 -9.39
CA ALA A 70 1.97 20.02 -10.04
C ALA A 70 2.48 21.30 -9.37
#